data_AF-A0A350LM95-F1
#
_entry.id   AF-A0A350LM95-F1
#
_cell.length_a   1.000
_cell.length_b   1.000
_cell.length_c   1.000
_cell.angle_alpha   90.00
_cell.angle_beta   90.00
_cell.angle_gamma   90.00
#
_symmetry.space_group_name_H-M   'P 1'
#
loop_
_entity.id
_entity.type
_entity.pdbx_description
1 polymer ?
#
loop_
_entity_poly.entity_id
_entity_poly.type
_entity_poly.pdbx_seq_one_letter_code
_entity_poly.pdbx_strand_id
1 'polypeptide(L)'
;MSMNLAVLVGEELHRLLRPLTNIAYGREPLVELRRLLRGCGWTVIAEVQAQAVIDVIDDVVGTVETFLEDPIPDDFQEAIDRLQQITDLIENLRGLGQTLAELDNGPPPTADAVAALTEDLLHHLAVSWLQSKADLVAATELIGLTSQVEVPEMTMGWLKRLPGRQRRVQLSVFPTILQDPGGYLLGRLAPHGWSEPEQVQATMVAVLVVLGPLLAPRGYQPHVMPRAAQPDPRQAA
;
A
#
# COMPACT_ATOMS: atom_id res chain seq x y z
N MET A 1 -3.56 27.85 -10.54
CA MET A 1 -4.61 27.21 -9.72
C MET A 1 -3.90 26.32 -8.71
N SER A 2 -3.95 26.67 -7.42
CA SER A 2 -3.42 25.81 -6.36
C SER A 2 -4.39 24.65 -6.17
N MET A 3 -3.98 23.45 -6.57
CA MET A 3 -4.76 22.25 -6.30
C MET A 3 -4.77 22.02 -4.80
N ASN A 4 -5.97 21.93 -4.21
CA ASN A 4 -6.12 21.83 -2.77
C ASN A 4 -5.65 20.45 -2.28
N LEU A 5 -4.74 20.42 -1.30
CA LEU A 5 -4.18 19.19 -0.75
C LEU A 5 -5.28 18.24 -0.23
N ALA A 6 -6.35 18.78 0.37
CA ALA A 6 -7.45 17.98 0.88
C ALA A 6 -8.21 17.24 -0.23
N VAL A 7 -8.43 17.90 -1.38
CA VAL A 7 -9.06 17.27 -2.56
C VAL A 7 -8.17 16.16 -3.10
N LEU A 8 -6.86 16.38 -3.16
CA LEU A 8 -5.91 15.35 -3.59
C LEU A 8 -5.92 14.15 -2.64
N VAL A 9 -5.88 14.38 -1.32
CA VAL A 9 -5.94 13.31 -0.31
C VAL A 9 -7.26 12.54 -0.43
N GLY A 10 -8.39 13.22 -0.59
CA GLY A 10 -9.69 12.61 -0.79
C GLY A 10 -9.75 11.74 -2.05
N GLU A 11 -9.30 12.25 -3.19
CA GLU A 11 -9.22 11.45 -4.42
C GLU A 11 -8.36 10.19 -4.26
N GLU A 12 -7.21 10.30 -3.57
CA GLU A 12 -6.35 9.15 -3.33
C GLU A 12 -6.99 8.14 -2.37
N LEU A 13 -7.71 8.62 -1.35
CA LEU A 13 -8.47 7.77 -0.44
C LEU A 13 -9.60 7.02 -1.17
N HIS A 14 -10.33 7.71 -2.05
CA HIS A 14 -11.35 7.07 -2.89
C HIS A 14 -10.74 5.99 -3.80
N ARG A 15 -9.57 6.26 -4.40
CA ARG A 15 -8.84 5.27 -5.21
C ARG A 15 -8.37 4.08 -4.40
N LEU A 16 -7.89 4.30 -3.17
CA LEU A 16 -7.49 3.25 -2.23
C LEU A 16 -8.66 2.30 -1.92
N LEU A 17 -9.85 2.86 -1.71
CA LEU A 17 -11.03 2.14 -1.24
C LEU A 17 -11.92 1.62 -2.36
N ARG A 18 -11.54 1.87 -3.62
CA ARG A 18 -12.25 1.40 -4.81
C ARG A 18 -12.61 -0.10 -4.79
N PRO A 19 -11.79 -1.02 -4.27
CA PRO A 19 -12.19 -2.42 -4.15
C PRO A 19 -13.42 -2.63 -3.26
N LEU A 20 -13.61 -1.82 -2.21
CA LEU A 20 -14.77 -1.87 -1.32
C LEU A 20 -16.00 -1.25 -1.98
N THR A 21 -15.86 -0.11 -2.65
CA THR A 21 -16.97 0.51 -3.39
C THR A 21 -17.50 -0.39 -4.51
N ASN A 22 -16.62 -1.14 -5.18
CA ASN A 22 -17.02 -2.15 -6.16
C ASN A 22 -17.83 -3.30 -5.54
N ILE A 23 -17.64 -3.60 -4.25
CA ILE A 23 -18.45 -4.63 -3.58
C ILE A 23 -19.81 -4.06 -3.19
N ALA A 24 -19.86 -2.85 -2.62
CA ALA A 24 -21.11 -2.21 -2.20
C ALA A 24 -22.04 -1.90 -3.39
N TYR A 25 -21.50 -1.36 -4.48
CA TYR A 25 -22.29 -0.84 -5.61
C TYR A 25 -22.11 -1.64 -6.92
N GLY A 26 -21.34 -2.72 -6.89
CA GLY A 26 -21.11 -3.56 -8.06
C GLY A 26 -22.29 -4.47 -8.41
N ARG A 27 -22.32 -4.94 -9.66
CA ARG A 27 -23.33 -5.90 -10.13
C ARG A 27 -23.19 -7.29 -9.51
N GLU A 28 -21.97 -7.68 -9.11
CA GLU A 28 -21.65 -9.00 -8.56
C GLU A 28 -20.84 -8.91 -7.26
N PRO A 29 -21.44 -8.46 -6.14
CA PRO A 29 -20.74 -8.17 -4.88
C PRO A 29 -19.91 -9.35 -4.35
N LEU A 30 -20.44 -10.57 -4.42
CA LEU A 30 -19.71 -11.77 -3.96
C LEU A 30 -18.51 -12.13 -4.84
N VAL A 31 -18.54 -11.78 -6.13
CA VAL A 31 -17.40 -12.00 -7.04
C VAL A 31 -16.30 -11.00 -6.71
N GLU A 32 -16.65 -9.73 -6.51
CA GLU A 32 -15.72 -8.69 -6.09
C GLU A 32 -15.12 -8.97 -4.71
N LEU A 33 -15.94 -9.42 -3.75
CA LEU A 33 -15.47 -9.83 -2.42
C LEU A 33 -14.46 -10.98 -2.52
N ARG A 34 -14.77 -12.03 -3.28
CA ARG A 34 -13.83 -13.16 -3.47
C ARG A 34 -12.54 -12.72 -4.14
N ARG A 35 -12.60 -11.77 -5.08
CA ARG A 35 -11.42 -11.20 -5.74
C ARG A 35 -10.57 -10.41 -4.74
N LEU A 36 -11.19 -9.58 -3.92
CA LEU A 36 -10.52 -8.82 -2.86
C LEU A 36 -9.85 -9.75 -1.86
N LEU A 37 -10.60 -10.70 -1.29
CA LEU A 37 -10.08 -11.66 -0.31
C LEU A 37 -8.93 -12.47 -0.88
N ARG A 38 -9.04 -12.95 -2.13
CA ARG A 38 -7.96 -13.66 -2.81
C ARG A 38 -6.72 -12.78 -2.98
N GLY A 39 -6.90 -11.49 -3.28
CA GLY A 39 -5.81 -10.51 -3.32
C GLY A 39 -5.11 -10.33 -1.97
N CYS A 40 -5.84 -10.51 -0.87
CA CYS A 40 -5.33 -10.51 0.51
C CYS A 40 -4.69 -11.86 0.90
N GLY A 41 -4.75 -12.88 0.04
CA GLY A 41 -4.30 -14.25 0.34
C GLY A 41 -5.31 -15.11 1.11
N TRP A 42 -6.56 -14.65 1.21
CA TRP A 42 -7.68 -15.35 1.83
C TRP A 42 -8.61 -15.97 0.78
N THR A 43 -9.13 -17.15 1.06
CA THR A 43 -10.05 -17.88 0.19
C THR A 43 -11.35 -18.16 0.93
N VAL A 44 -12.45 -17.90 0.25
CA VAL A 44 -13.81 -18.23 0.69
C VAL A 44 -14.01 -19.74 0.55
N ILE A 45 -14.26 -20.43 1.66
CA ILE A 45 -14.42 -21.90 1.70
C ILE A 45 -15.86 -22.35 2.03
N ALA A 46 -16.78 -21.42 2.30
CA ALA A 46 -18.20 -21.70 2.52
C ALA A 46 -19.11 -20.71 1.75
N GLU A 47 -20.41 -20.99 1.74
CA GLU A 47 -21.41 -20.08 1.18
C GLU A 47 -21.68 -18.92 2.13
N VAL A 48 -21.74 -17.70 1.57
CA VAL A 48 -22.01 -16.47 2.31
C VAL A 48 -23.12 -15.70 1.61
N GLN A 49 -23.99 -15.09 2.39
CA GLN A 49 -25.07 -14.26 1.88
C GLN A 49 -24.54 -12.91 1.42
N ALA A 50 -24.85 -12.55 0.16
CA ALA A 50 -24.38 -11.31 -0.44
C ALA A 50 -24.84 -10.06 0.33
N GLN A 51 -26.10 -10.03 0.78
CA GLN A 51 -26.66 -8.85 1.42
C GLN A 51 -25.95 -8.50 2.73
N ALA A 52 -25.66 -9.49 3.56
CA ALA A 52 -24.95 -9.26 4.82
C ALA A 52 -23.52 -8.75 4.61
N VAL A 53 -22.87 -9.10 3.50
CA VAL A 53 -21.56 -8.53 3.12
C VAL A 53 -21.71 -7.09 2.64
N ILE A 54 -22.75 -6.80 1.85
CA ILE A 54 -23.01 -5.47 1.31
C ILE A 54 -23.30 -4.51 2.47
N ASP A 55 -24.19 -4.84 3.39
CA ASP A 55 -24.59 -3.95 4.50
C ASP A 55 -23.36 -3.51 5.33
N VAL A 56 -22.45 -4.45 5.61
CA VAL A 56 -21.23 -4.18 6.37
C VAL A 56 -20.24 -3.29 5.60
N ILE A 57 -20.13 -3.49 4.28
CA ILE A 57 -19.21 -2.70 3.44
C ILE A 57 -19.81 -1.33 3.12
N ASP A 58 -21.12 -1.23 2.97
CA ASP A 58 -21.85 0.02 2.69
C ASP A 58 -21.74 0.99 3.87
N ASP A 59 -21.78 0.51 5.11
CA ASP A 59 -21.51 1.35 6.30
C ASP A 59 -20.09 1.96 6.27
N VAL A 60 -19.10 1.17 5.88
CA VAL A 60 -17.71 1.62 5.78
C VAL A 60 -17.53 2.59 4.60
N VAL A 61 -18.12 2.27 3.44
CA VAL A 61 -18.06 3.11 2.24
C VAL A 61 -18.83 4.42 2.44
N GLY A 62 -20.02 4.40 3.04
CA GLY A 62 -20.80 5.60 3.33
C GLY A 62 -20.08 6.55 4.30
N THR A 63 -19.33 6.01 5.27
CA THR A 63 -18.45 6.81 6.14
C THR A 63 -17.36 7.53 5.33
N VAL A 64 -16.81 6.86 4.31
CA VAL A 64 -15.79 7.43 3.41
C VAL A 64 -16.38 8.45 2.47
N GLU A 65 -17.54 8.17 1.88
CA GLU A 65 -18.20 9.07 0.94
C GLU A 65 -18.62 10.36 1.63
N THR A 66 -19.13 10.27 2.87
CA THR A 66 -19.39 11.44 3.72
C THR A 66 -18.13 12.29 3.92
N PHE A 67 -16.97 11.65 4.15
CA PHE A 67 -15.69 12.35 4.27
C PHE A 67 -15.24 13.04 2.96
N LEU A 68 -15.59 12.49 1.80
CA LEU A 68 -15.25 13.05 0.49
C LEU A 68 -16.18 14.19 0.05
N GLU A 69 -17.41 14.17 0.54
CA GLU A 69 -18.42 15.20 0.27
C GLU A 69 -18.24 16.45 1.15
N ASP A 70 -17.49 16.34 2.25
CA ASP A 70 -17.22 17.47 3.13
C ASP A 70 -16.36 18.55 2.43
N PRO A 71 -16.74 19.84 2.54
CA PRO A 71 -16.07 20.95 1.89
C PRO A 71 -14.59 21.02 2.29
N ILE A 72 -13.75 21.70 1.52
CA ILE A 72 -12.31 21.84 1.80
C ILE A 72 -12.05 22.46 3.19
N PRO A 73 -11.06 21.97 3.97
CA PRO A 73 -10.74 22.57 5.26
C PRO A 73 -10.09 23.95 5.06
N ASP A 74 -10.54 24.92 5.84
CA ASP A 74 -10.11 26.31 5.73
C ASP A 74 -8.78 26.56 6.46
N ASP A 75 -8.38 25.68 7.37
CA ASP A 75 -7.13 25.80 8.12
C ASP A 75 -6.40 24.48 8.43
N PHE A 76 -5.20 24.63 9.00
CA PHE A 76 -4.28 23.53 9.32
C PHE A 76 -4.78 22.63 10.45
N GLN A 77 -5.59 23.15 11.38
CA GLN A 77 -6.16 22.35 12.47
C GLN A 77 -7.26 21.45 11.92
N GLU A 78 -8.11 21.97 11.04
CA GLU A 78 -9.14 21.20 10.36
C GLU A 78 -8.54 20.12 9.44
N ALA A 79 -7.36 20.37 8.87
CA ALA A 79 -6.58 19.36 8.16
C ALA A 79 -6.04 18.24 9.09
N ILE A 80 -5.64 18.57 10.32
CA ILE A 80 -5.22 17.58 11.34
C ILE A 80 -6.41 16.74 11.80
N ASP A 81 -7.54 17.38 12.07
CA ASP A 81 -8.77 16.69 12.51
C ASP A 81 -9.25 15.71 11.41
N ARG A 82 -9.10 16.07 10.12
CA ARG A 82 -9.35 15.14 8.99
C ARG A 82 -8.36 13.99 8.92
N LEU A 83 -7.08 14.20 9.25
CA LEU A 83 -6.11 13.10 9.34
C LEU A 83 -6.46 12.14 10.50
N GLN A 84 -7.07 12.64 11.57
CA GLN A 84 -7.63 11.80 12.64
C GLN A 84 -8.85 11.02 12.17
N GLN A 85 -9.75 11.60 11.38
CA GLN A 85 -10.87 10.87 10.76
C GLN A 85 -10.40 9.75 9.82
N ILE A 86 -9.26 9.92 9.12
CA ILE A 86 -8.63 8.83 8.35
C ILE A 86 -8.11 7.72 9.29
N THR A 87 -7.70 8.06 10.51
CA THR A 87 -7.32 7.08 11.53
C THR A 87 -8.55 6.31 12.01
N ASP A 88 -9.65 6.99 12.29
CA ASP A 88 -10.94 6.37 12.62
C ASP A 88 -11.45 5.48 11.48
N LEU A 89 -11.21 5.89 10.22
CA LEU A 89 -11.51 5.07 9.05
C LEU A 89 -10.67 3.79 9.02
N ILE A 90 -9.37 3.88 9.35
CA ILE A 90 -8.52 2.70 9.50
C ILE A 90 -9.08 1.81 10.62
N GLU A 91 -9.56 2.37 11.73
CA GLU A 91 -10.21 1.60 12.79
C GLU A 91 -11.53 0.94 12.33
N ASN A 92 -12.34 1.61 11.52
CA ASN A 92 -13.54 1.01 10.90
C ASN A 92 -13.19 -0.12 9.93
N LEU A 93 -12.12 0.03 9.15
CA LEU A 93 -11.56 -1.04 8.32
C LEU A 93 -10.99 -2.18 9.18
N ARG A 94 -10.53 -1.91 10.41
CA ARG A 94 -10.19 -2.97 11.37
C ARG A 94 -11.42 -3.70 11.89
N GLY A 95 -12.51 -2.98 12.12
CA GLY A 95 -13.82 -3.54 12.46
C GLY A 95 -14.38 -4.44 11.37
N LEU A 96 -14.18 -4.10 10.09
CA LEU A 96 -14.64 -4.88 8.94
C LEU A 96 -14.17 -6.36 8.99
N GLY A 97 -12.93 -6.62 9.40
CA GLY A 97 -12.43 -7.98 9.54
C GLY A 97 -13.19 -8.79 10.61
N GLN A 98 -13.59 -8.14 11.70
CA GLN A 98 -14.39 -8.75 12.75
C GLN A 98 -15.82 -9.03 12.25
N THR A 99 -16.44 -8.04 11.61
CA THR A 99 -17.81 -8.17 11.12
C THR A 99 -17.92 -9.22 10.02
N LEU A 100 -16.94 -9.32 9.11
CA LEU A 100 -16.87 -10.40 8.11
C LEU A 100 -16.72 -11.78 8.75
N ALA A 101 -15.97 -11.87 9.84
CA ALA A 101 -15.74 -13.11 10.56
C ALA A 101 -17.00 -13.60 11.32
N GLU A 102 -17.86 -12.67 11.76
CA GLU A 102 -19.12 -12.92 12.45
C GLU A 102 -20.29 -13.30 11.49
N LEU A 103 -20.08 -13.24 10.16
CA LEU A 103 -21.10 -13.63 9.17
C LEU A 103 -21.36 -15.15 9.09
N ASP A 104 -20.56 -15.98 9.75
CA ASP A 104 -20.76 -17.43 9.81
C ASP A 104 -21.44 -17.85 11.12
N ASN A 105 -22.25 -18.90 11.06
CA ASN A 105 -22.87 -19.52 12.24
C ASN A 105 -21.89 -20.47 12.98
N GLY A 106 -20.60 -20.41 12.63
CA GLY A 106 -19.53 -21.19 13.21
C GLY A 106 -19.09 -20.71 14.60
N PRO A 107 -18.09 -21.36 15.20
CA PRO A 107 -17.47 -20.86 16.42
C PRO A 107 -16.93 -19.44 16.21
N PRO A 108 -17.00 -18.58 17.24
CA PRO A 108 -16.55 -17.20 17.11
C PRO A 108 -15.09 -17.15 16.66
N PRO A 109 -14.74 -16.19 15.80
CA PRO A 109 -13.39 -16.05 15.28
C PRO A 109 -12.41 -15.72 16.42
N THR A 110 -11.18 -16.21 16.31
CA THR A 110 -10.14 -15.82 17.26
C THR A 110 -9.69 -14.38 17.01
N ALA A 111 -9.31 -13.67 18.06
CA ALA A 111 -8.80 -12.30 17.94
C ALA A 111 -7.59 -12.20 16.99
N ASP A 112 -6.71 -13.20 17.02
CA ASP A 112 -5.55 -13.28 16.12
C ASP A 112 -5.96 -13.41 14.65
N ALA A 113 -7.04 -14.15 14.36
CA ALA A 113 -7.51 -14.35 12.99
C ALA A 113 -8.18 -13.11 12.42
N VAL A 114 -8.97 -12.42 13.25
CA VAL A 114 -9.55 -11.12 12.90
C VAL A 114 -8.45 -10.10 12.64
N ALA A 115 -7.47 -9.99 13.54
CA ALA A 115 -6.34 -9.09 13.39
C ALA A 115 -5.56 -9.37 12.09
N ALA A 116 -5.31 -10.64 11.77
CA ALA A 116 -4.63 -11.03 10.55
C ALA A 116 -5.43 -10.67 9.28
N LEU A 117 -6.74 -10.96 9.22
CA LEU A 117 -7.56 -10.59 8.06
C LEU A 117 -7.54 -9.07 7.84
N THR A 118 -7.73 -8.32 8.92
CA THR A 118 -7.71 -6.87 8.92
C THR A 118 -6.39 -6.31 8.42
N GLU A 119 -5.26 -6.81 8.94
CA GLU A 119 -3.93 -6.38 8.53
C GLU A 119 -3.69 -6.68 7.04
N ASP A 120 -4.08 -7.88 6.59
CA ASP A 120 -3.95 -8.32 5.20
C ASP A 120 -4.76 -7.44 4.25
N LEU A 121 -6.00 -7.08 4.64
CA LEU A 121 -6.86 -6.20 3.89
C LEU A 121 -6.25 -4.80 3.75
N LEU A 122 -5.81 -4.20 4.86
CA LEU A 122 -5.19 -2.88 4.85
C LEU A 122 -3.95 -2.83 3.96
N HIS A 123 -3.07 -3.83 4.08
CA HIS A 123 -1.88 -3.91 3.24
C HIS A 123 -2.23 -4.17 1.77
N HIS A 124 -3.22 -5.00 1.49
CA HIS A 124 -3.66 -5.25 0.13
C HIS A 124 -4.23 -3.99 -0.54
N LEU A 125 -5.07 -3.22 0.15
CA LEU A 125 -5.61 -1.96 -0.36
C LEU A 125 -4.48 -0.97 -0.65
N ALA A 126 -3.53 -0.80 0.28
CA ALA A 126 -2.40 0.09 0.11
C ALA A 126 -1.46 -0.34 -1.03
N VAL A 127 -1.17 -1.63 -1.16
CA VAL A 127 -0.31 -2.15 -2.24
C VAL A 127 -1.02 -2.06 -3.60
N SER A 128 -2.31 -2.38 -3.68
CA SER A 128 -3.10 -2.23 -4.90
C SER A 128 -3.19 -0.77 -5.36
N TRP A 129 -3.32 0.16 -4.41
CA TRP A 129 -3.23 1.59 -4.70
C TRP A 129 -1.85 1.99 -5.24
N LEU A 130 -0.76 1.55 -4.61
CA LEU A 130 0.60 1.79 -5.12
C LEU A 130 0.80 1.23 -6.53
N GLN A 131 0.28 0.04 -6.81
CA GLN A 131 0.31 -0.61 -8.12
C GLN A 131 -0.45 0.19 -9.19
N SER A 132 -1.54 0.87 -8.80
CA SER A 132 -2.29 1.73 -9.72
C SER A 132 -1.50 2.96 -10.21
N LYS A 133 -0.38 3.29 -9.56
CA LYS A 133 0.46 4.46 -9.83
C LYS A 133 1.74 4.12 -10.63
N ALA A 134 1.67 3.09 -11.47
CA ALA A 134 2.78 2.59 -12.27
C ALA A 134 3.95 2.05 -11.39
N ASP A 135 5.15 2.61 -11.52
CA ASP A 135 6.40 2.05 -10.97
C ASP A 135 6.65 2.38 -9.49
N LEU A 136 5.67 2.96 -8.77
CA LEU A 136 5.81 3.30 -7.35
C LEU A 136 6.08 2.07 -6.48
N VAL A 137 5.68 0.89 -6.91
CA VAL A 137 5.90 -0.36 -6.16
C VAL A 137 7.40 -0.70 -6.05
N ALA A 138 8.14 -0.59 -7.16
CA ALA A 138 9.58 -0.83 -7.15
C ALA A 138 10.32 0.26 -6.36
N ALA A 139 9.89 1.52 -6.50
CA ALA A 139 10.45 2.64 -5.75
C ALA A 139 10.24 2.50 -4.25
N THR A 140 9.02 2.14 -3.82
CA THR A 140 8.70 1.94 -2.40
C THR A 140 9.44 0.74 -1.81
N GLU A 141 9.72 -0.31 -2.58
CA GLU A 141 10.54 -1.44 -2.15
C GLU A 141 12.01 -1.05 -1.98
N LEU A 142 12.56 -0.31 -2.95
CA LEU A 142 13.92 0.23 -2.90
C LEU A 142 14.14 1.06 -1.63
N ILE A 143 13.21 1.96 -1.30
CA ILE A 143 13.28 2.79 -0.09
C ILE A 143 12.75 2.07 1.16
N GLY A 144 12.27 0.82 1.05
CA GLY A 144 11.85 0.03 2.22
C GLY A 144 10.50 0.40 2.83
N LEU A 145 9.70 1.20 2.13
CA LEU A 145 8.30 1.41 2.46
C LEU A 145 7.45 0.17 2.15
N THR A 146 7.87 -0.68 1.21
CA THR A 146 7.27 -2.00 1.02
C THR A 146 8.29 -3.11 1.19
N SER A 147 7.83 -4.25 1.70
CA SER A 147 8.67 -5.44 1.91
C SER A 147 7.84 -6.71 1.74
N GLN A 148 8.50 -7.83 1.42
CA GLN A 148 7.88 -9.14 1.42
C GLN A 148 7.98 -9.75 2.82
N VAL A 149 6.85 -10.19 3.35
CA VAL A 149 6.75 -10.85 4.65
C VAL A 149 6.14 -12.24 4.46
N GLU A 150 6.69 -13.23 5.16
CA GLU A 150 6.12 -14.57 5.19
C GLU A 150 4.93 -14.61 6.13
N VAL A 151 3.83 -15.14 5.63
CA VAL A 151 2.56 -15.22 6.35
C VAL A 151 2.19 -16.69 6.59
N PRO A 152 1.74 -17.05 7.80
CA PRO A 152 1.32 -18.41 8.11
C PRO A 152 -0.06 -18.73 7.55
N GLU A 153 -0.35 -20.03 7.42
CA GLU A 153 -1.70 -20.53 7.19
C GLU A 153 -2.60 -20.20 8.38
N MET A 154 -3.85 -19.83 8.10
CA MET A 154 -4.84 -19.50 9.12
C MET A 154 -6.25 -19.81 8.62
N THR A 155 -7.16 -20.13 9.53
CA THR A 155 -8.58 -20.36 9.22
C THR A 155 -9.44 -19.54 10.15
N MET A 156 -10.49 -18.92 9.61
CA MET A 156 -11.41 -18.07 10.33
C MET A 156 -12.83 -18.28 9.78
N GLY A 157 -13.62 -19.11 10.46
CA GLY A 157 -14.95 -19.51 9.99
C GLY A 157 -14.93 -20.00 8.54
N TRP A 158 -15.60 -19.25 7.68
CA TRP A 158 -15.73 -19.47 6.23
C TRP A 158 -14.54 -18.99 5.38
N LEU A 159 -13.46 -18.51 5.99
CA LEU A 159 -12.27 -17.98 5.34
C LEU A 159 -11.03 -18.81 5.67
N LYS A 160 -10.18 -19.01 4.66
CA LYS A 160 -8.88 -19.68 4.79
C LYS A 160 -7.77 -18.83 4.20
N ARG A 161 -6.79 -18.45 5.02
CA ARG A 161 -5.55 -17.80 4.60
C ARG A 161 -4.54 -18.84 4.15
N LEU A 162 -3.98 -18.66 2.96
CA LEU A 162 -2.94 -19.53 2.45
C LEU A 162 -1.55 -19.05 2.92
N PRO A 163 -0.64 -19.97 3.30
CA PRO A 163 0.72 -19.58 3.65
C PRO A 163 1.48 -19.09 2.41
N GLY A 164 2.35 -18.10 2.57
CA GLY A 164 3.13 -17.59 1.45
C GLY A 164 3.85 -16.28 1.74
N ARG A 165 4.31 -15.63 0.69
CA ARG A 165 4.92 -14.30 0.77
C ARG A 165 3.92 -13.25 0.33
N GLN A 166 3.73 -12.24 1.17
CA GLN A 166 2.87 -11.11 0.87
C GLN A 166 3.62 -9.80 1.00
N ARG A 167 3.31 -8.85 0.13
CA ARG A 167 3.86 -7.50 0.19
C ARG A 167 3.14 -6.70 1.28
N ARG A 168 3.90 -6.13 2.21
CA ARG A 168 3.43 -5.29 3.33
C ARG A 168 3.95 -3.88 3.18
N VAL A 169 3.18 -2.92 3.66
CA VAL A 169 3.60 -1.51 3.79
C VAL A 169 4.18 -1.30 5.19
N GLN A 170 5.43 -0.85 5.26
CA GLN A 170 6.14 -0.59 6.50
C GLN A 170 5.90 0.86 6.94
N LEU A 171 4.74 1.13 7.54
CA LEU A 171 4.38 2.48 8.00
C LEU A 171 5.32 3.00 9.10
N SER A 172 5.93 2.11 9.87
CA SER A 172 6.93 2.43 10.91
C SER A 172 8.17 3.13 10.36
N VAL A 173 8.45 2.98 9.06
CA VAL A 173 9.59 3.59 8.39
C VAL A 173 9.31 5.07 8.05
N PHE A 174 8.03 5.45 7.90
CA PHE A 174 7.63 6.77 7.42
C PHE A 174 8.16 7.93 8.28
N PRO A 175 8.06 7.90 9.62
CA PRO A 175 8.62 8.97 10.46
C PRO A 175 10.13 9.12 10.29
N THR A 176 10.85 8.01 10.13
CA THR A 176 12.31 8.01 9.95
C THR A 176 12.71 8.67 8.63
N ILE A 177 11.98 8.36 7.54
CA ILE A 177 12.19 9.00 6.23
C ILE A 177 11.93 10.50 6.32
N LEU A 178 10.90 10.94 7.03
CA LEU A 178 10.56 12.36 7.15
C LEU A 178 11.59 13.16 7.96
N GLN A 179 12.15 12.54 9.00
CA GLN A 179 13.13 13.19 9.88
C GLN A 179 14.51 13.31 9.24
N ASP A 180 14.97 12.27 8.54
CA ASP A 180 16.26 12.26 7.85
C ASP A 180 16.20 11.40 6.57
N PRO A 181 15.67 11.96 5.46
CA PRO A 181 15.52 11.20 4.22
C PRO A 181 16.88 10.79 3.63
N GLY A 182 17.89 11.67 3.77
CA GLY A 182 19.23 11.42 3.25
C GLY A 182 19.94 10.31 4.01
N GLY A 183 20.00 10.41 5.34
CA GLY A 183 20.63 9.38 6.18
C GLY A 183 19.90 8.05 6.15
N TYR A 184 18.56 8.05 6.09
CA TYR A 184 17.79 6.83 5.93
C TYR A 184 18.10 6.11 4.60
N LEU A 185 18.08 6.86 3.48
CA LEU A 185 18.39 6.28 2.16
C LEU A 185 19.84 5.81 2.08
N LEU A 186 20.80 6.56 2.66
CA LEU A 186 22.19 6.14 2.75
C LEU A 186 22.35 4.86 3.59
N GLY A 187 21.73 4.80 4.78
CA GLY A 187 21.77 3.62 5.63
C GLY A 187 21.16 2.39 4.96
N ARG A 188 20.19 2.58 4.07
CA ARG A 188 19.54 1.49 3.34
C ARG A 188 20.29 1.06 2.08
N LEU A 189 20.77 2.01 1.28
CA LEU A 189 21.45 1.75 0.01
C LEU A 189 22.94 1.46 0.18
N ALA A 190 23.52 1.85 1.32
CA ALA A 190 24.93 1.69 1.68
C ALA A 190 25.09 1.29 3.15
N PRO A 191 24.51 0.18 3.62
CA PRO A 191 24.52 -0.20 5.04
C PRO A 191 25.92 -0.43 5.62
N HIS A 192 26.90 -0.71 4.76
CA HIS A 192 28.31 -0.87 5.10
C HIS A 192 29.20 0.25 4.53
N GLY A 193 28.57 1.34 4.05
CA GLY A 193 29.21 2.38 3.25
C GLY A 193 29.49 1.94 1.81
N TRP A 194 30.05 2.86 1.03
CA TRP A 194 30.61 2.58 -0.29
C TRP A 194 32.13 2.70 -0.21
N SER A 195 32.80 1.56 -0.06
CA SER A 195 34.27 1.52 -0.03
C SER A 195 34.86 1.51 -1.43
N GLU A 196 34.13 0.99 -2.40
CA GLU A 196 34.58 0.81 -3.78
C GLU A 196 33.71 1.59 -4.79
N PRO A 197 34.31 2.16 -5.86
CA PRO A 197 33.58 2.86 -6.91
C PRO A 197 32.50 2.01 -7.59
N GLU A 198 32.72 0.69 -7.68
CA GLU A 198 31.79 -0.28 -8.29
C GLU A 198 30.48 -0.39 -7.48
N GLN A 199 30.55 -0.31 -6.15
CA GLN A 199 29.39 -0.33 -5.28
C GLN A 199 28.53 0.92 -5.47
N VAL A 200 29.18 2.09 -5.63
CA VAL A 200 28.50 3.36 -5.95
C VAL A 200 27.81 3.25 -7.30
N GLN A 201 28.49 2.72 -8.33
CA GLN A 201 27.92 2.56 -9.67
C GLN A 201 26.74 1.59 -9.67
N ALA A 202 26.85 0.43 -9.02
CA ALA A 202 25.77 -0.54 -8.92
C ALA A 202 24.53 0.05 -8.23
N THR A 203 24.75 0.80 -7.14
CA THR A 203 23.69 1.49 -6.41
C THR A 203 23.07 2.59 -7.26
N MET A 204 23.87 3.40 -7.95
CA MET A 204 23.37 4.44 -8.87
C MET A 204 22.54 3.82 -10.00
N VAL A 205 22.98 2.72 -10.61
CA VAL A 205 22.21 2.04 -11.66
C VAL A 205 20.89 1.51 -11.11
N ALA A 206 20.89 0.87 -9.94
CA ALA A 206 19.66 0.37 -9.31
C ALA A 206 18.67 1.52 -9.02
N VAL A 207 19.16 2.62 -8.44
CA VAL A 207 18.36 3.81 -8.17
C VAL A 207 17.83 4.44 -9.45
N LEU A 208 18.66 4.56 -10.49
CA LEU A 208 18.26 5.16 -11.77
C LEU A 208 17.26 4.30 -12.55
N VAL A 209 17.40 2.98 -12.53
CA VAL A 209 16.44 2.07 -13.16
C VAL A 209 15.07 2.17 -12.49
N VAL A 210 15.04 2.31 -11.16
CA VAL A 210 13.79 2.33 -10.39
C VAL A 210 13.16 3.72 -10.30
N LEU A 211 13.95 4.77 -10.04
CA LEU A 211 13.45 6.14 -9.88
C LEU A 211 13.49 6.95 -11.17
N GLY A 212 14.35 6.60 -12.13
CA GLY A 212 14.48 7.31 -13.41
C GLY A 212 13.15 7.45 -14.15
N PRO A 213 12.34 6.39 -14.32
CA PRO A 213 11.01 6.49 -14.94
C PRO A 213 10.06 7.45 -14.21
N LEU A 214 10.16 7.54 -12.87
CA LEU A 214 9.34 8.43 -12.05
C LEU A 214 9.78 9.90 -12.14
N LEU A 215 11.06 10.14 -12.42
CA LEU A 215 11.67 11.47 -12.45
C LEU A 215 11.75 12.05 -13.87
N ALA A 216 11.79 11.21 -14.92
CA ALA A 216 11.94 11.65 -16.31
C ALA A 216 10.81 12.61 -16.78
N PRO A 217 9.52 12.38 -16.47
CA PRO A 217 8.46 13.34 -16.81
C PRO A 217 8.60 14.70 -16.10
N ARG A 218 9.39 14.76 -15.01
CA ARG A 218 9.67 15.98 -14.23
C ARG A 218 10.93 16.69 -14.70
N GLY A 219 11.45 16.34 -15.88
CA GLY A 219 12.63 16.96 -16.48
C GLY A 219 13.96 16.41 -15.98
N TYR A 220 13.95 15.34 -15.17
CA TYR A 220 15.20 14.69 -14.78
C TYR A 220 15.78 13.92 -15.96
N GLN A 221 16.96 14.36 -16.41
CA GLN A 221 17.79 13.60 -17.32
C GLN A 221 18.95 13.02 -16.52
N PRO A 222 19.03 11.70 -16.33
CA PRO A 222 20.13 11.11 -15.61
C PRO A 222 21.42 11.35 -16.38
N HIS A 223 22.33 12.15 -15.82
CA HIS A 223 23.74 12.08 -16.19
C HIS A 223 24.29 10.80 -15.56
N VAL A 224 24.16 9.68 -16.28
CA VAL A 224 25.01 8.52 -16.00
C VAL A 224 26.43 9.04 -16.19
N MET A 225 27.23 9.09 -15.11
CA MET A 225 28.62 9.50 -15.24
C MET A 225 29.23 8.70 -16.38
N PRO A 226 29.79 9.36 -17.41
CA PRO A 226 30.43 8.64 -18.50
C PRO A 226 31.51 7.78 -17.86
N ARG A 227 31.63 6.51 -18.30
CA ARG A 227 32.78 5.66 -17.97
C ARG A 227 34.04 6.50 -18.10
N ALA A 228 34.57 6.99 -16.98
CA ALA A 228 35.87 7.62 -16.97
C ALA A 228 36.86 6.50 -17.31
N ALA A 229 37.41 6.59 -18.52
CA ALA A 229 38.47 5.75 -19.07
C ALA A 229 38.20 4.23 -19.09
N GLN A 230 37.40 3.76 -20.06
CA GLN A 230 37.82 2.51 -20.72
C GLN A 230 39.04 2.88 -21.57
N PRO A 231 40.26 2.38 -21.30
CA PRO A 231 41.36 2.56 -22.22
C PRO A 231 40.95 1.93 -23.55
N ASP A 232 41.13 2.67 -24.64
CA ASP A 232 40.96 2.15 -25.98
C ASP A 232 41.88 0.92 -26.13
N PRO A 233 41.36 -0.28 -26.42
CA PRO A 233 42.19 -1.47 -26.61
C PRO A 233 43.19 -1.32 -27.77
N ARG A 234 43.09 -0.25 -28.58
CA ARG A 234 44.07 0.12 -29.61
C ARG A 234 45.19 1.03 -29.13
N GLN A 235 45.11 1.56 -27.92
CA GLN A 235 46.16 2.37 -27.29
C GLN A 235 47.08 1.54 -26.37
N ALA A 236 46.85 0.22 -26.27
CA ALA A 236 47.72 -0.74 -25.58
C ALA A 236 48.57 -1.57 -26.56
N ALA A 237 49.07 -0.93 -27.63
CA ALA A 237 50.01 -1.52 -28.58
C ALA A 237 51.25 -0.63 -28.70
#